data_AF-A0A1H0D7X4-F1
#
_entry.id   AF-A0A1H0D7X4-F1
#
_cell.length_a   1.000
_cell.length_b   1.000
_cell.length_c   1.000
_cell.angle_alpha   90.00
_cell.angle_beta   90.00
_cell.angle_gamma   90.00
#
_symmetry.space_group_name_H-M   'P 1'
#
loop_
_entity.id
_entity.type
_entity.pdbx_description
1 polymer ?
#
loop_
_entity_poly.entity_id
_entity_poly.type
_entity_poly.pdbx_seq_one_letter_code
_entity_poly.pdbx_strand_id
1 'polypeptide(L)'
;MWVERLFRDLCGHVMAMTDLPAGAPAGFMDREIRSGEGWSERLAEVLATCRVFVPLFSPRYFASEMCGKEWFAFAQREIYHQAKSNRPAEAIVPALWVPVPPEQLPHPAERLQFNHRAFGDRYVTDGLYGLIKLRIFAEEYERAVYELAKRIVSVADTTAVGPSRPLDYRQAPSAFGAPDPARPRSTGPRPIQVTVAAPTRHDLPPGRDPDYYGDMPQDWNPYYPEAHRPLAYVARDLVRTLNYQATVASFDHDSVPLDSKQPPTRPELLIVDRWALEDDERRERLAAFDAENRPWVGVVVPWNRDDHQSRGAESELIAKLEQTLPTKLSQGRAACRAAARGVPSMEAFGQILPQVVEAAAQQYLRHAQVYPPAGGSHTERPRLRGPMAAEYATTHYIPDMLDHAPDAEDTDDSQS
;
A
#
# COMPACT_ATOMS: atom_id res chain seq x y z
N MET A 1 -16.73 -14.61 -21.35
CA MET A 1 -16.58 -13.22 -20.84
C MET A 1 -15.47 -12.50 -21.62
N TRP A 2 -15.49 -11.16 -21.79
CA TRP A 2 -14.45 -10.46 -22.58
C TRP A 2 -13.03 -10.58 -22.00
N VAL A 3 -12.89 -10.56 -20.68
CA VAL A 3 -11.60 -10.74 -20.00
C VAL A 3 -11.00 -12.13 -20.27
N GLU A 4 -11.82 -13.17 -20.36
CA GLU A 4 -11.36 -14.53 -20.71
C GLU A 4 -10.82 -14.62 -22.14
N ARG A 5 -11.42 -13.86 -23.06
CA ARG A 5 -10.91 -13.76 -24.43
C ARG A 5 -9.55 -13.07 -24.42
N LEU A 6 -9.41 -11.92 -23.76
CA LEU A 6 -8.12 -11.24 -23.58
C LEU A 6 -7.06 -12.18 -23.00
N PHE A 7 -7.39 -12.90 -21.92
CA PHE A 7 -6.45 -13.82 -21.28
C PHE A 7 -5.99 -14.94 -22.23
N ARG A 8 -6.92 -15.53 -22.99
CA ARG A 8 -6.60 -16.57 -23.97
C ARG A 8 -5.69 -16.04 -25.08
N ASP A 9 -6.03 -14.88 -25.62
CA ASP A 9 -5.31 -14.26 -26.73
C ASP A 9 -3.88 -13.86 -26.27
N LEU A 10 -3.74 -13.27 -25.07
CA LEU A 10 -2.44 -13.00 -24.45
C LEU A 10 -1.61 -14.28 -24.22
N CYS A 11 -2.20 -15.32 -23.64
CA CYS A 11 -1.50 -16.59 -23.43
C CYS A 11 -1.04 -17.20 -24.76
N GLY A 12 -1.86 -17.10 -25.82
CA GLY A 12 -1.49 -17.56 -27.15
C GLY A 12 -0.24 -16.87 -27.68
N HIS A 13 -0.17 -15.53 -27.58
CA HIS A 13 1.01 -14.78 -27.98
C HIS A 13 2.25 -15.07 -27.10
N VAL A 14 2.09 -15.16 -25.78
CA VAL A 14 3.20 -15.47 -24.87
C VAL A 14 3.76 -16.87 -25.16
N MET A 15 2.91 -17.88 -25.37
CA MET A 15 3.36 -19.23 -25.75
C MET A 15 4.11 -19.22 -27.09
N ALA A 16 3.69 -18.40 -28.05
CA ALA A 16 4.36 -18.29 -29.35
C ALA A 16 5.72 -17.58 -29.28
N MET A 17 5.97 -16.79 -28.23
CA MET A 17 7.18 -15.98 -28.06
C MET A 17 8.18 -16.58 -27.05
N THR A 18 7.85 -17.69 -26.39
CA THR A 18 8.65 -18.29 -25.32
C THR A 18 8.97 -19.75 -25.61
N ASP A 19 9.88 -20.31 -24.81
CA ASP A 19 10.28 -21.72 -24.84
C ASP A 19 9.46 -22.59 -23.86
N LEU A 20 8.32 -22.08 -23.38
CA LEU A 20 7.45 -22.81 -22.45
C LEU A 20 7.01 -24.15 -23.09
N PRO A 21 7.13 -25.28 -22.37
CA PRO A 21 6.73 -26.58 -22.90
C PRO A 21 5.26 -26.59 -23.32
N ALA A 22 4.96 -27.37 -24.37
CA ALA A 22 3.58 -27.58 -24.79
C ALA A 22 2.72 -28.11 -23.63
N GLY A 23 1.62 -27.42 -23.32
CA GLY A 23 0.74 -27.75 -22.20
C GLY A 23 1.08 -27.07 -20.87
N ALA A 24 2.22 -26.36 -20.78
CA ALA A 24 2.50 -25.49 -19.64
C ALA A 24 1.59 -24.25 -19.66
N PRO A 25 1.06 -23.79 -18.51
CA PRO A 25 0.25 -22.58 -18.47
C PRO A 25 1.14 -21.33 -18.61
N ALA A 26 0.97 -20.56 -19.69
CA ALA A 26 1.65 -19.27 -19.88
C ALA A 26 1.19 -18.17 -18.89
N GLY A 27 0.06 -18.38 -18.22
CA GLY A 27 -0.48 -17.44 -17.26
C GLY A 27 -1.56 -18.04 -16.39
N PHE A 28 -1.96 -17.27 -15.39
CA PHE A 28 -3.06 -17.58 -14.48
C PHE A 28 -4.02 -16.40 -14.45
N MET A 29 -5.32 -16.69 -14.47
CA MET A 29 -6.39 -15.72 -14.24
C MET A 29 -7.40 -16.41 -13.34
N ASP A 30 -7.79 -15.73 -12.27
CA ASP A 30 -8.86 -16.23 -11.42
C ASP A 30 -10.17 -16.20 -12.20
N ARG A 31 -10.76 -17.38 -12.39
CA ARG A 31 -11.93 -17.57 -13.26
C ARG A 31 -13.24 -17.66 -12.50
N GLU A 32 -13.23 -17.91 -11.19
CA GLU A 32 -14.43 -18.12 -10.38
C GLU A 32 -14.11 -17.97 -8.89
N ILE A 33 -14.91 -17.16 -8.18
CA ILE A 33 -14.99 -17.11 -6.71
C ILE A 33 -15.51 -18.48 -6.24
N ARG A 34 -14.62 -19.46 -6.10
CA ARG A 34 -14.94 -20.72 -5.41
C ARG A 34 -14.49 -20.57 -3.97
N SER A 35 -15.43 -20.12 -3.14
CA SER A 35 -15.31 -20.01 -1.69
C SER A 35 -14.89 -21.37 -1.11
N GLY A 36 -13.63 -21.49 -0.71
CA GLY A 36 -13.05 -22.65 -0.05
C GLY A 36 -11.62 -22.36 0.36
N GLU A 37 -11.11 -23.07 1.38
CA GLU A 37 -9.75 -22.87 1.90
C GLU A 37 -8.75 -22.89 0.74
N GLY A 38 -8.73 -23.98 -0.04
CA GLY A 38 -7.81 -24.27 -1.17
C GLY A 38 -7.63 -23.21 -2.26
N TRP A 39 -8.58 -22.28 -2.43
CA TRP A 39 -8.45 -21.21 -3.43
C TRP A 39 -7.43 -20.16 -2.99
N SER A 40 -7.41 -19.83 -1.69
CA SER A 40 -6.52 -18.83 -1.14
C SER A 40 -5.05 -19.29 -1.18
N GLU A 41 -4.77 -20.58 -0.93
CA GLU A 41 -3.41 -21.12 -1.04
C GLU A 41 -2.96 -21.18 -2.49
N ARG A 42 -3.85 -21.57 -3.43
CA ARG A 42 -3.50 -21.58 -4.86
C ARG A 42 -3.18 -20.18 -5.39
N LEU A 43 -3.98 -19.18 -5.03
CA LEU A 43 -3.72 -17.79 -5.43
C LEU A 43 -2.41 -17.29 -4.80
N ALA A 44 -2.19 -17.59 -3.52
CA ALA A 44 -0.93 -17.26 -2.84
C ALA A 44 0.28 -17.92 -3.52
N GLU A 45 0.17 -19.18 -3.94
CA GLU A 45 1.24 -19.90 -4.66
C GLU A 45 1.51 -19.29 -6.04
N VAL A 46 0.47 -18.95 -6.80
CA VAL A 46 0.63 -18.26 -8.09
C VAL A 46 1.30 -16.90 -7.90
N LEU A 47 0.83 -16.10 -6.94
CA LEU A 47 1.41 -14.79 -6.64
C LEU A 47 2.86 -14.88 -6.14
N ALA A 48 3.22 -15.99 -5.49
CA ALA A 48 4.57 -16.25 -5.02
C ALA A 48 5.53 -16.72 -6.12
N THR A 49 5.01 -17.26 -7.23
CA THR A 49 5.82 -17.92 -8.27
C THR A 49 5.78 -17.24 -9.64
N CYS A 50 4.73 -16.45 -9.94
CA CYS A 50 4.61 -15.80 -11.24
C CYS A 50 5.77 -14.83 -11.51
N ARG A 51 6.22 -14.72 -12.76
CA ARG A 51 7.33 -13.82 -13.15
C ARG A 51 6.85 -12.38 -13.40
N VAL A 52 5.62 -12.23 -13.85
CA VAL A 52 5.02 -10.94 -14.25
C VAL A 52 3.62 -10.85 -13.70
N PHE A 53 3.27 -9.69 -13.15
CA PHE A 53 1.92 -9.38 -12.70
C PHE A 53 1.25 -8.40 -13.66
N VAL A 54 0.07 -8.74 -14.17
CA VAL A 54 -0.64 -7.96 -15.19
C VAL A 54 -1.97 -7.44 -14.62
N PRO A 55 -1.97 -6.28 -13.93
CA PRO A 55 -3.20 -5.69 -13.41
C PRO A 55 -4.03 -5.07 -14.55
N LEU A 56 -5.34 -5.36 -14.56
CA LEU A 56 -6.28 -4.82 -15.53
C LEU A 56 -6.87 -3.50 -15.01
N PHE A 57 -6.22 -2.39 -15.34
CA PHE A 57 -6.60 -1.04 -14.90
C PHE A 57 -8.03 -0.72 -15.33
N SER A 58 -8.88 -0.48 -14.34
CA SER A 58 -10.26 -0.02 -14.49
C SER A 58 -10.73 0.53 -13.15
N PRO A 59 -11.79 1.37 -13.11
CA PRO A 59 -12.33 1.86 -11.84
C PRO A 59 -12.75 0.72 -10.90
N ARG A 60 -13.28 -0.39 -11.45
CA ARG A 60 -13.67 -1.57 -10.68
C ARG A 60 -12.48 -2.34 -10.09
N TYR A 61 -11.35 -2.37 -10.81
CA TYR A 61 -10.13 -3.02 -10.32
C TYR A 61 -9.59 -2.29 -9.09
N PHE A 62 -9.51 -0.96 -9.13
CA PHE A 62 -9.01 -0.17 -8.01
C PHE A 62 -9.99 -0.08 -6.83
N ALA A 63 -11.29 -0.27 -7.06
CA ALA A 63 -12.29 -0.39 -6.00
C ALA A 63 -12.30 -1.77 -5.30
N SER A 64 -11.61 -2.78 -5.84
CA SER A 64 -11.61 -4.14 -5.31
C SER A 64 -10.51 -4.34 -4.27
N GLU A 65 -10.92 -4.66 -3.04
CA GLU A 65 -9.99 -5.02 -1.96
C GLU A 65 -9.12 -6.23 -2.34
N MET A 66 -9.71 -7.23 -3.00
CA MET A 66 -9.00 -8.46 -3.41
C MET A 66 -7.91 -8.15 -4.43
N CYS A 67 -8.19 -7.27 -5.40
CA CYS A 67 -7.19 -6.84 -6.37
C CYS A 67 -6.06 -6.05 -5.70
N GLY A 68 -6.38 -5.25 -4.68
CA GLY A 68 -5.37 -4.59 -3.86
C GLY A 68 -4.51 -5.57 -3.05
N LYS A 69 -5.07 -6.69 -2.58
CA LYS A 69 -4.31 -7.75 -1.90
C LYS A 69 -3.36 -8.50 -2.84
N GLU A 70 -3.83 -8.81 -4.05
CA GLU A 70 -2.98 -9.41 -5.09
C GLU A 70 -1.80 -8.50 -5.45
N TRP A 71 -2.09 -7.21 -5.65
CA TRP A 71 -1.06 -6.20 -5.89
C TRP A 71 -0.04 -6.16 -4.77
N PHE A 72 -0.52 -6.07 -3.52
CA PHE A 72 0.35 -6.04 -2.35
C PHE A 72 1.28 -7.26 -2.30
N ALA A 73 0.70 -8.46 -2.45
CA ALA A 73 1.44 -9.71 -2.40
C ALA A 73 2.55 -9.78 -3.46
N PHE A 74 2.27 -9.33 -4.68
CA PHE A 74 3.30 -9.30 -5.74
C PHE A 74 4.33 -8.19 -5.52
N ALA A 75 3.90 -6.96 -5.18
CA ALA A 75 4.79 -5.82 -4.99
C ALA A 75 5.81 -6.05 -3.85
N GLN A 76 5.46 -6.83 -2.82
CA GLN A 76 6.44 -7.24 -1.80
C GLN A 76 7.62 -8.00 -2.39
N ARG A 77 7.41 -8.84 -3.41
CA ARG A 77 8.47 -9.62 -4.04
C ARG A 77 9.46 -8.73 -4.79
N GLU A 78 8.99 -7.69 -5.46
CA GLU A 78 9.86 -6.68 -6.10
C GLU A 78 10.72 -5.95 -5.07
N ILE A 79 10.11 -5.54 -3.96
CA ILE A 79 10.82 -4.84 -2.87
C ILE A 79 11.88 -5.76 -2.25
N TYR A 80 11.56 -7.02 -1.97
CA TYR A 80 12.53 -7.98 -1.43
C TYR A 80 13.64 -8.31 -2.43
N HIS A 81 13.31 -8.48 -3.71
CA HIS A 81 14.31 -8.65 -4.75
C HIS A 81 15.27 -7.47 -4.77
N GLN A 82 14.76 -6.24 -4.73
CA GLN A 82 15.58 -5.04 -4.70
C GLN A 82 16.41 -4.94 -3.42
N ALA A 83 15.86 -5.34 -2.27
CA ALA A 83 16.59 -5.37 -1.00
C ALA A 83 17.78 -6.35 -1.04
N LYS A 84 17.59 -7.52 -1.66
CA LYS A 84 18.62 -8.57 -1.77
C LYS A 84 19.64 -8.31 -2.88
N SER A 85 19.23 -7.80 -4.03
CA SER A 85 20.11 -7.65 -5.20
C SER A 85 20.67 -6.24 -5.39
N ASN A 86 20.13 -5.26 -4.65
CA ASN A 86 20.30 -3.83 -4.89
C ASN A 86 19.94 -3.38 -6.32
N ARG A 87 19.13 -4.18 -7.04
CA ARG A 87 18.64 -3.86 -8.40
C ARG A 87 17.11 -3.75 -8.39
N PRO A 88 16.54 -2.69 -8.98
CA PRO A 88 15.10 -2.58 -9.09
C PRO A 88 14.55 -3.73 -9.92
N ALA A 89 13.36 -4.20 -9.55
CA ALA A 89 12.61 -5.15 -10.35
C ALA A 89 11.26 -4.52 -10.72
N GLU A 90 11.06 -4.25 -12.01
CA GLU A 90 9.81 -3.76 -12.56
C GLU A 90 9.13 -4.91 -13.30
N ALA A 91 8.37 -5.72 -12.57
CA ALA A 91 7.67 -6.92 -13.02
C ALA A 91 6.13 -6.75 -13.05
N ILE A 92 5.62 -5.58 -12.68
CA ILE A 92 4.21 -5.20 -12.88
C ILE A 92 4.03 -4.55 -14.25
N VAL A 93 3.20 -5.15 -15.10
CA VAL A 93 2.87 -4.66 -16.45
C VAL A 93 1.40 -4.24 -16.50
N PRO A 94 1.07 -2.95 -16.31
CA PRO A 94 -0.31 -2.49 -16.26
C PRO A 94 -0.98 -2.53 -17.64
N ALA A 95 -2.10 -3.24 -17.72
CA ALA A 95 -2.93 -3.31 -18.92
C ALA A 95 -4.19 -2.45 -18.73
N LEU A 96 -4.38 -1.46 -19.60
CA LEU A 96 -5.51 -0.54 -19.56
C LEU A 96 -6.76 -1.25 -20.07
N TRP A 97 -7.59 -1.75 -19.15
CA TRP A 97 -8.85 -2.40 -19.50
C TRP A 97 -9.92 -1.36 -19.84
N VAL A 98 -10.09 -0.39 -18.94
CA VAL A 98 -10.91 0.81 -19.15
C VAL A 98 -10.07 2.01 -18.72
N PRO A 99 -9.98 3.09 -19.50
CA PRO A 99 -9.23 4.28 -19.12
C PRO A 99 -9.62 4.78 -17.71
N VAL A 100 -8.61 5.03 -16.88
CA VAL A 100 -8.78 5.55 -15.52
C VAL A 100 -8.11 6.92 -15.45
N PRO A 101 -8.85 7.99 -15.07
CA PRO A 101 -8.25 9.30 -14.86
C PRO A 101 -7.17 9.25 -13.76
N PRO A 102 -6.06 10.01 -13.89
CA PRO A 102 -4.98 10.01 -12.90
C PRO A 102 -5.45 10.25 -11.47
N GLU A 103 -6.48 11.08 -11.27
CA GLU A 103 -7.00 11.44 -9.94
C GLU A 103 -7.72 10.28 -9.22
N GLN A 104 -8.05 9.23 -9.97
CA GLN A 104 -8.69 8.00 -9.46
C GLN A 104 -7.70 6.86 -9.28
N LEU A 105 -6.44 7.03 -9.67
CA LEU A 105 -5.42 6.00 -9.47
C LEU A 105 -4.99 5.99 -8.00
N PRO A 106 -4.91 4.83 -7.35
CA PRO A 106 -4.28 4.74 -6.04
C PRO A 106 -2.77 4.97 -6.19
N HIS A 107 -2.14 5.52 -5.15
CA HIS A 107 -0.73 5.91 -5.18
C HIS A 107 0.25 4.80 -5.63
N PRO A 108 0.09 3.51 -5.28
CA PRO A 108 0.94 2.44 -5.84
C PRO A 108 0.87 2.33 -7.37
N ALA A 109 -0.29 2.62 -7.98
CA ALA A 109 -0.49 2.56 -9.42
C ALA A 109 0.03 3.81 -10.14
N GLU A 110 -0.14 5.01 -9.56
CA GLU A 110 0.36 6.28 -10.12
C GLU A 110 1.87 6.27 -10.39
N ARG A 111 2.63 5.52 -9.58
CA ARG A 111 4.09 5.47 -9.67
C ARG A 111 4.63 4.55 -10.75
N LEU A 112 3.79 3.70 -11.34
CA LEU A 112 4.21 2.86 -12.45
C LEU A 112 4.52 3.74 -13.66
N GLN A 113 5.80 3.82 -14.02
CA GLN A 113 6.24 4.52 -15.22
C GLN A 113 5.97 3.61 -16.42
N PHE A 114 4.77 3.72 -16.99
CA PHE A 114 4.36 2.88 -18.10
C PHE A 114 3.87 3.67 -19.30
N ASN A 115 4.54 3.49 -20.45
CA ASN A 115 4.16 4.17 -21.68
C ASN A 115 3.06 3.39 -22.42
N HIS A 116 1.80 3.64 -22.05
CA HIS A 116 0.63 3.02 -22.69
C HIS A 116 0.52 3.33 -24.19
N ARG A 117 1.08 4.44 -24.69
CA ARG A 117 1.03 4.80 -26.12
C ARG A 117 1.79 3.81 -27.00
N ALA A 118 2.73 3.05 -26.44
CA ALA A 118 3.43 1.98 -27.16
C ALA A 118 2.46 0.92 -27.72
N PHE A 119 1.25 0.81 -27.16
CA PHE A 119 0.23 -0.18 -27.58
C PHE A 119 -0.84 0.41 -28.52
N GLY A 120 -0.68 1.68 -28.93
CA GLY A 120 -1.54 2.35 -29.90
C GLY A 120 -2.44 3.43 -29.30
N ASP A 121 -2.74 4.45 -30.09
CA ASP A 121 -3.53 5.62 -29.64
C ASP A 121 -4.95 5.24 -29.21
N ARG A 122 -5.58 4.34 -29.96
CA ARG A 122 -6.91 3.80 -29.65
C ARG A 122 -6.94 3.01 -28.33
N TYR A 123 -5.86 2.30 -28.00
CA TYR A 123 -5.76 1.62 -26.71
C TYR A 123 -5.75 2.60 -25.53
N VAL A 124 -5.07 3.74 -25.66
CA VAL A 124 -5.04 4.76 -24.61
C VAL A 124 -6.41 5.43 -24.44
N THR A 125 -7.09 5.71 -25.55
CA THR A 125 -8.39 6.42 -25.55
C THR A 125 -9.56 5.52 -25.13
N ASP A 126 -9.61 4.29 -25.65
CA ASP A 126 -10.79 3.42 -25.53
C ASP A 126 -10.57 2.23 -24.56
N GLY A 127 -9.32 1.93 -24.20
CA GLY A 127 -8.93 0.75 -23.41
C GLY A 127 -9.22 -0.58 -24.12
N LEU A 128 -8.69 -1.68 -23.60
CA LEU A 128 -8.90 -3.02 -24.18
C LEU A 128 -10.38 -3.43 -24.22
N TYR A 129 -11.20 -2.95 -23.27
CA TYR A 129 -12.64 -3.22 -23.29
C TYR A 129 -13.34 -2.57 -24.50
N GLY A 130 -12.98 -1.33 -24.84
CA GLY A 130 -13.51 -0.65 -26.02
C GLY A 130 -13.12 -1.38 -27.31
N LEU A 131 -11.83 -1.73 -27.42
CA LEU A 131 -11.28 -2.42 -28.60
C LEU A 131 -11.89 -3.82 -28.79
N ILE A 132 -11.96 -4.62 -27.73
CA ILE A 132 -12.44 -6.02 -27.83
C ILE A 132 -13.94 -6.12 -28.12
N LYS A 133 -14.73 -5.13 -27.68
CA LYS A 133 -16.19 -5.11 -27.81
C LYS A 133 -16.65 -4.66 -29.19
N LEU A 134 -15.93 -3.73 -29.81
CA LEU A 134 -16.32 -3.11 -31.08
C LEU A 134 -15.60 -3.79 -32.24
N ARG A 135 -16.34 -4.49 -33.11
CA ARG A 135 -15.76 -5.23 -34.25
C ARG A 135 -14.96 -4.33 -35.21
N ILE A 136 -15.28 -3.05 -35.28
CA ILE A 136 -14.56 -2.07 -36.10
C ILE A 136 -13.13 -1.82 -35.62
N PHE A 137 -12.79 -2.19 -34.37
CA PHE A 137 -11.47 -2.03 -33.77
C PHE A 137 -10.71 -3.35 -33.61
N ALA A 138 -11.02 -4.35 -34.45
CA ALA A 138 -10.42 -5.68 -34.35
C ALA A 138 -8.90 -5.65 -34.58
N GLU A 139 -8.43 -4.89 -35.57
CA GLU A 139 -6.99 -4.78 -35.87
C GLU A 139 -6.24 -4.06 -34.74
N GLU A 140 -6.82 -2.99 -34.18
CA GLU A 140 -6.25 -2.28 -33.03
C GLU A 140 -6.22 -3.16 -31.78
N TYR A 141 -7.26 -3.97 -31.56
CA TYR A 141 -7.28 -4.95 -30.48
C TYR A 141 -6.12 -5.95 -30.63
N GLU A 142 -6.00 -6.61 -31.80
CA GLU A 142 -4.95 -7.60 -32.05
C GLU A 142 -3.56 -7.00 -31.87
N ARG A 143 -3.34 -5.79 -32.41
CA ARG A 143 -2.07 -5.05 -32.23
C ARG A 143 -1.77 -4.75 -30.76
N ALA A 144 -2.75 -4.24 -30.00
CA ALA A 144 -2.55 -3.89 -28.59
C ALA A 144 -2.24 -5.13 -27.74
N VAL A 145 -2.92 -6.25 -27.99
CA VAL A 145 -2.68 -7.52 -27.29
C VAL A 145 -1.31 -8.08 -27.63
N TYR A 146 -0.90 -8.04 -28.90
CA TYR A 146 0.42 -8.49 -29.34
C TYR A 146 1.56 -7.69 -28.69
N GLU A 147 1.46 -6.35 -28.65
CA GLU A 147 2.48 -5.50 -28.02
C GLU A 147 2.50 -5.66 -26.49
N LEU A 148 1.34 -5.87 -25.86
CA LEU A 148 1.26 -6.20 -24.44
C LEU A 148 1.95 -7.54 -24.15
N ALA A 149 1.73 -8.57 -24.98
CA ALA A 149 2.40 -9.87 -24.84
C ALA A 149 3.92 -9.75 -24.99
N LYS A 150 4.41 -9.00 -25.99
CA LYS A 150 5.85 -8.69 -26.15
C LYS A 150 6.42 -8.03 -24.90
N ARG A 151 5.70 -7.08 -24.30
CA ARG A 151 6.15 -6.42 -23.06
C ARG A 151 6.19 -7.40 -21.89
N ILE A 152 5.20 -8.28 -21.75
CA ILE A 152 5.19 -9.32 -20.71
C ILE A 152 6.41 -10.24 -20.85
N VAL A 153 6.69 -10.75 -22.05
CA VAL A 153 7.86 -11.62 -22.30
C VAL A 153 9.17 -10.89 -22.02
N SER A 154 9.32 -9.67 -22.55
CA SER A 154 10.50 -8.84 -22.28
C SER A 154 10.73 -8.63 -20.79
N VAL A 155 9.69 -8.28 -20.02
CA VAL A 155 9.79 -8.08 -18.58
C VAL A 155 10.13 -9.38 -17.86
N ALA A 156 9.51 -10.50 -18.26
CA ALA A 156 9.82 -11.79 -17.69
C ALA A 156 11.31 -12.13 -17.84
N ASP A 157 11.90 -11.87 -19.01
CA ASP A 157 13.27 -12.23 -19.34
C ASP A 157 14.32 -11.28 -18.76
N THR A 158 14.00 -9.99 -18.65
CA THR A 158 14.94 -8.99 -18.10
C THR A 158 14.85 -8.85 -16.58
N THR A 159 13.69 -9.14 -15.99
CA THR A 159 13.44 -8.92 -14.57
C THR A 159 13.40 -10.25 -13.81
N ALA A 160 14.42 -10.49 -12.99
CA ALA A 160 14.55 -11.73 -12.22
C ALA A 160 13.86 -11.67 -10.83
N VAL A 161 12.55 -11.38 -10.77
CA VAL A 161 11.81 -11.55 -9.50
C VAL A 161 11.72 -13.03 -9.17
N GLY A 162 12.59 -13.48 -8.26
CA GLY A 162 12.62 -14.88 -7.82
C GLY A 162 11.29 -15.30 -7.16
N PRO A 163 11.03 -16.61 -7.11
CA PRO A 163 9.91 -17.14 -6.34
C PRO A 163 10.09 -16.80 -4.86
N SER A 164 8.98 -16.55 -4.16
CA SER A 164 8.95 -16.32 -2.71
C SER A 164 8.14 -17.40 -2.01
N ARG A 165 8.08 -17.35 -0.67
CA ARG A 165 7.09 -18.14 0.06
C ARG A 165 5.69 -17.55 -0.20
N PRO A 166 4.66 -18.39 -0.32
CA PRO A 166 3.28 -17.92 -0.35
C PRO A 166 2.95 -17.13 0.92
N LEU A 167 2.37 -15.95 0.74
CA LEU A 167 1.83 -15.15 1.84
C LEU A 167 0.49 -15.76 2.31
N ASP A 168 0.13 -15.57 3.58
CA ASP A 168 -1.26 -15.81 4.00
C ASP A 168 -2.15 -14.74 3.38
N TYR A 169 -2.71 -15.07 2.22
CA TYR A 169 -3.49 -14.16 1.40
C TYR A 169 -4.70 -13.57 2.15
N ARG A 170 -5.23 -14.26 3.15
CA ARG A 170 -6.37 -13.77 3.97
C ARG A 170 -5.95 -12.62 4.89
N GLN A 171 -4.70 -12.61 5.33
CA GLN A 171 -4.13 -11.58 6.20
C GLN A 171 -3.44 -10.46 5.43
N ALA A 172 -3.28 -10.62 4.11
CA ALA A 172 -2.69 -9.59 3.27
C ALA A 172 -3.54 -8.30 3.28
N PRO A 173 -2.93 -7.13 3.45
CA PRO A 173 -3.62 -5.84 3.31
C PRO A 173 -3.91 -5.53 1.84
N SER A 174 -4.90 -4.66 1.60
CA SER A 174 -5.11 -4.07 0.27
C SER A 174 -4.14 -2.92 0.02
N ALA A 175 -3.43 -2.97 -1.11
CA ALA A 175 -2.53 -1.90 -1.52
C ALA A 175 -3.25 -0.59 -1.90
N PHE A 176 -4.53 -0.66 -2.25
CA PHE A 176 -5.31 0.50 -2.68
C PHE A 176 -5.86 1.32 -1.49
N GLY A 177 -5.59 0.87 -0.26
CA GLY A 177 -6.13 1.45 0.97
C GLY A 177 -7.59 1.05 1.19
N ALA A 178 -8.07 1.26 2.42
CA ALA A 178 -9.49 1.24 2.71
C ALA A 178 -10.09 2.61 2.34
N PRO A 179 -11.31 2.68 1.80
CA PRO A 179 -12.02 3.95 1.63
C PRO A 179 -12.12 4.63 2.99
N ASP A 180 -11.56 5.84 3.13
CA ASP A 180 -11.64 6.63 4.36
C ASP A 180 -13.05 7.24 4.47
N PRO A 181 -13.90 6.79 5.43
CA PRO A 181 -15.24 7.32 5.57
C PRO A 181 -15.26 8.78 6.08
N ALA A 182 -14.17 9.25 6.70
CA ALA A 182 -14.02 10.64 7.16
C ALA A 182 -13.46 11.56 6.05
N ARG A 183 -12.76 11.00 5.06
CA ARG A 183 -12.28 11.72 3.87
C ARG A 183 -12.65 10.97 2.58
N PRO A 184 -13.94 10.90 2.23
CA PRO A 184 -14.40 10.23 1.00
C PRO A 184 -13.84 10.85 -0.30
N ARG A 185 -13.16 12.02 -0.21
CA ARG A 185 -12.55 12.73 -1.35
C ARG A 185 -11.02 12.82 -1.28
N SER A 186 -10.34 12.30 -0.24
CA SER A 186 -8.87 12.27 -0.27
C SER A 186 -8.38 10.96 -0.86
N THR A 187 -7.98 10.99 -2.12
CA THR A 187 -7.35 9.88 -2.84
C THR A 187 -5.83 9.83 -2.65
N GLY A 188 -5.25 10.85 -2.01
CA GLY A 188 -3.80 10.95 -1.80
C GLY A 188 -3.26 10.05 -0.67
N PRO A 189 -1.95 9.73 -0.72
CA PRO A 189 -1.32 8.86 0.27
C PRO A 189 -1.34 9.50 1.66
N ARG A 190 -1.60 8.68 2.69
CA ARG A 190 -1.62 9.16 4.09
C ARG A 190 -0.19 9.38 4.60
N PRO A 191 0.12 10.49 5.29
CA PRO A 191 1.47 10.68 5.81
C PRO A 191 1.78 9.69 6.95
N ILE A 192 3.02 9.24 7.02
CA ILE A 192 3.56 8.45 8.14
C ILE A 192 5.05 8.78 8.29
N GLN A 193 5.53 8.81 9.54
CA GLN A 193 6.95 9.01 9.82
C GLN A 193 7.61 7.68 10.17
N VAL A 194 8.77 7.41 9.58
CA VAL A 194 9.65 6.28 9.92
C VAL A 194 10.89 6.87 10.57
N THR A 195 11.01 6.71 11.87
CA THR A 195 12.15 7.19 12.65
C THR A 195 13.09 6.03 12.94
N VAL A 196 14.40 6.23 12.76
CA VAL A 196 15.42 5.22 13.00
C VAL A 196 16.28 5.62 14.19
N ALA A 197 16.33 4.75 15.20
CA ALA A 197 17.24 4.84 16.33
C ALA A 197 18.32 3.76 16.18
N ALA A 198 19.46 4.14 15.60
CA ALA A 198 20.60 3.27 15.38
C ALA A 198 21.89 4.08 15.45
N PRO A 199 23.02 3.48 15.83
CA PRO A 199 24.33 4.08 15.63
C PRO A 199 24.60 4.40 14.16
N THR A 200 25.56 5.27 13.92
CA THR A 200 26.27 5.46 12.66
C THR A 200 27.59 4.73 12.69
N ARG A 201 28.30 4.66 11.57
CA ARG A 201 29.66 4.11 11.52
C ARG A 201 30.69 4.87 12.38
N HIS A 202 30.37 6.08 12.82
CA HIS A 202 31.28 6.99 13.54
C HIS A 202 31.12 6.95 15.07
N ASP A 203 30.01 6.39 15.57
CA ASP A 203 29.66 6.33 17.00
C ASP A 203 29.27 4.90 17.42
N LEU A 204 29.92 3.90 16.82
CA LEU A 204 29.69 2.49 17.16
C LEU A 204 30.23 2.12 18.54
N PRO A 205 29.54 1.21 19.26
CA PRO A 205 30.09 0.59 20.45
C PRO A 205 31.41 -0.14 20.13
N PRO A 206 32.36 -0.19 21.08
CA PRO A 206 33.65 -0.85 20.88
C PRO A 206 33.50 -2.30 20.38
N GLY A 207 34.16 -2.61 19.26
CA GLY A 207 34.18 -3.95 18.68
C GLY A 207 32.99 -4.27 17.79
N ARG A 208 31.97 -3.41 17.66
CA ARG A 208 30.86 -3.61 16.72
C ARG A 208 31.34 -3.48 15.27
N ASP A 209 30.94 -4.43 14.43
CA ASP A 209 31.27 -4.47 13.00
C ASP A 209 30.60 -3.29 12.25
N PRO A 210 31.39 -2.42 11.60
CA PRO A 210 30.88 -1.25 10.89
C PRO A 210 30.14 -1.58 9.58
N ASP A 211 30.27 -2.78 9.01
CA ASP A 211 29.67 -3.12 7.70
C ASP A 211 28.13 -3.08 7.70
N TYR A 212 27.51 -3.11 8.88
CA TYR A 212 26.05 -2.98 9.05
C TYR A 212 25.57 -1.53 9.06
N TYR A 213 26.47 -0.53 9.11
CA TYR A 213 26.15 0.87 9.37
C TYR A 213 26.70 1.79 8.28
N GLY A 214 26.04 2.94 8.09
CA GLY A 214 26.49 3.99 7.18
C GLY A 214 26.78 5.30 7.90
N ASP A 215 26.82 6.39 7.13
CA ASP A 215 27.07 7.74 7.64
C ASP A 215 25.90 8.29 8.45
N MET A 216 24.68 7.85 8.13
CA MET A 216 23.46 8.26 8.82
C MET A 216 22.79 7.07 9.51
N PRO A 217 22.02 7.28 10.60
CA PRO A 217 21.29 6.19 11.27
C PRO A 217 20.36 5.40 10.33
N GLN A 218 19.74 6.07 9.34
CA GLN A 218 18.89 5.43 8.34
C GLN A 218 19.64 4.54 7.32
N ASP A 219 20.97 4.62 7.27
CA ASP A 219 21.80 3.74 6.43
C ASP A 219 22.07 2.38 7.11
N TRP A 220 21.65 2.21 8.36
CA TRP A 220 21.74 0.95 9.07
C TRP A 220 20.98 -0.18 8.36
N ASN A 221 21.67 -1.32 8.23
CA ASN A 221 21.16 -2.53 7.61
C ASN A 221 21.37 -3.76 8.51
N PRO A 222 20.40 -4.10 9.38
CA PRO A 222 20.50 -5.25 10.28
C PRO A 222 20.56 -6.60 9.58
N TYR A 223 20.16 -6.69 8.31
CA TYR A 223 20.07 -7.96 7.56
C TYR A 223 21.20 -8.13 6.54
N TYR A 224 22.26 -7.33 6.64
CA TYR A 224 23.51 -7.59 5.91
C TYR A 224 24.14 -8.93 6.38
N PRO A 225 24.80 -9.72 5.51
CA PRO A 225 24.99 -9.52 4.07
C PRO A 225 23.85 -10.03 3.17
N GLU A 226 22.81 -10.65 3.72
CA GLU A 226 21.69 -11.20 2.92
C GLU A 226 20.89 -10.13 2.18
N ALA A 227 20.77 -8.94 2.79
CA ALA A 227 20.21 -7.75 2.18
C ALA A 227 21.30 -6.69 2.01
N HIS A 228 21.25 -5.96 0.91
CA HIS A 228 22.21 -4.90 0.57
C HIS A 228 21.62 -3.49 0.69
N ARG A 229 20.31 -3.35 0.90
CA ARG A 229 19.65 -2.05 1.11
C ARG A 229 19.38 -1.80 2.59
N PRO A 230 19.60 -0.57 3.10
CA PRO A 230 19.25 -0.19 4.45
C PRO A 230 17.77 -0.40 4.76
N LEU A 231 17.48 -0.84 5.98
CA LEU A 231 16.13 -1.29 6.36
C LEU A 231 15.12 -0.14 6.32
N ALA A 232 15.53 1.07 6.67
CA ALA A 232 14.66 2.25 6.67
C ALA A 232 14.06 2.53 5.29
N TYR A 233 14.84 2.34 4.22
CA TYR A 233 14.37 2.53 2.85
C TYR A 233 13.49 1.39 2.36
N VAL A 234 13.75 0.16 2.82
CA VAL A 234 12.85 -0.98 2.57
C VAL A 234 11.51 -0.77 3.29
N ALA A 235 11.53 -0.32 4.54
CA ALA A 235 10.33 0.02 5.30
C ALA A 235 9.52 1.12 4.61
N ARG A 236 10.19 2.18 4.13
CA ARG A 236 9.56 3.24 3.34
C ARG A 236 8.86 2.68 2.10
N ASP A 237 9.50 1.78 1.36
CA ASP A 237 8.95 1.21 0.13
C ASP A 237 7.77 0.25 0.44
N LEU A 238 7.85 -0.55 1.51
CA LEU A 238 6.74 -1.39 1.99
C LEU A 238 5.54 -0.55 2.46
N VAL A 239 5.77 0.48 3.28
CA VAL A 239 4.71 1.36 3.78
C VAL A 239 4.01 2.10 2.64
N ARG A 240 4.74 2.42 1.56
CA ARG A 240 4.14 2.97 0.33
C ARG A 240 3.17 2.01 -0.34
N THR A 241 3.43 0.69 -0.31
CA THR A 241 2.48 -0.30 -0.83
C THR A 241 1.17 -0.33 -0.03
N LEU A 242 1.13 0.24 1.18
CA LEU A 242 -0.06 0.36 2.04
C LEU A 242 -0.82 1.69 1.85
N ASN A 243 -0.56 2.40 0.74
CA ASN A 243 -1.11 3.72 0.42
C ASN A 243 -0.74 4.80 1.47
N TYR A 244 0.51 4.79 1.92
CA TYR A 244 1.09 5.84 2.76
C TYR A 244 2.26 6.56 2.08
N GLN A 245 2.50 7.80 2.48
CA GLN A 245 3.68 8.58 2.14
C GLN A 245 4.60 8.63 3.36
N ALA A 246 5.68 7.83 3.31
CA ALA A 246 6.64 7.72 4.39
C ALA A 246 7.76 8.79 4.28
N THR A 247 7.98 9.52 5.37
CA THR A 247 9.16 10.35 5.61
C THR A 247 10.12 9.59 6.53
N VAL A 248 11.39 9.48 6.16
CA VAL A 248 12.42 8.81 6.98
C VAL A 248 13.19 9.88 7.75
N ALA A 249 13.40 9.67 9.06
CA ALA A 249 14.03 10.61 9.97
C ALA A 249 14.99 9.90 10.93
N SER A 250 15.99 10.63 11.43
CA SER A 250 16.88 10.15 12.50
C SER A 250 16.28 10.44 13.87
N PHE A 251 16.31 9.47 14.78
CA PHE A 251 15.91 9.70 16.17
C PHE A 251 16.81 10.74 16.86
N ASP A 252 18.10 10.76 16.51
CA ASP A 252 19.09 11.60 17.20
C ASP A 252 18.99 13.07 16.79
N HIS A 253 18.72 13.36 15.52
CA HIS A 253 18.79 14.71 14.94
C HIS A 253 17.42 15.35 14.64
N ASP A 254 16.44 14.55 14.24
CA ASP A 254 15.16 15.06 13.71
C ASP A 254 14.00 14.92 14.72
N SER A 255 14.27 14.46 15.94
CA SER A 255 13.29 14.48 17.02
C SER A 255 13.03 15.95 17.41
N VAL A 256 12.04 16.57 16.76
CA VAL A 256 11.46 17.86 17.16
C VAL A 256 11.20 17.82 18.67
N PRO A 257 11.51 18.89 19.44
CA PRO A 257 11.22 18.94 20.86
C PRO A 257 9.79 18.48 21.12
N LEU A 258 9.68 17.33 21.77
CA LEU A 258 8.47 16.54 21.93
C LEU A 258 7.59 17.21 22.99
N ASP A 259 6.95 18.32 22.65
CA ASP A 259 5.92 18.88 23.53
C ASP A 259 4.71 17.94 23.49
N SER A 260 4.63 17.05 24.49
CA SER A 260 3.58 16.03 24.68
C SER A 260 2.15 16.60 24.73
N LYS A 261 2.02 17.93 24.70
CA LYS A 261 0.75 18.67 24.64
C LYS A 261 0.20 18.84 23.22
N GLN A 262 0.99 18.63 22.18
CA GLN A 262 0.47 18.74 20.80
C GLN A 262 -0.23 17.45 20.37
N PRO A 263 -1.41 17.56 19.73
CA PRO A 263 -2.08 16.39 19.18
C PRO A 263 -1.21 15.73 18.11
N PRO A 264 -1.28 14.40 17.96
CA PRO A 264 -0.49 13.73 16.93
C PRO A 264 -0.91 14.21 15.54
N THR A 265 0.06 14.44 14.67
CA THR A 265 -0.16 14.93 13.30
C THR A 265 -0.21 13.80 12.28
N ARG A 266 0.43 12.67 12.56
CA ARG A 266 0.49 11.46 11.72
C ARG A 266 0.81 10.23 12.57
N PRO A 267 0.51 9.01 12.08
CA PRO A 267 1.08 7.79 12.66
C PRO A 267 2.60 7.76 12.50
N GLU A 268 3.26 7.02 13.39
CA GLU A 268 4.72 6.91 13.40
C GLU A 268 5.17 5.46 13.57
N LEU A 269 6.32 5.15 12.99
CA LEU A 269 7.03 3.89 13.11
C LEU A 269 8.43 4.18 13.64
N LEU A 270 8.80 3.59 14.76
CA LEU A 270 10.15 3.65 15.31
C LEU A 270 10.85 2.32 15.05
N ILE A 271 11.95 2.35 14.31
CA ILE A 271 12.82 1.19 14.08
C ILE A 271 14.05 1.35 14.97
N VAL A 272 14.30 0.37 15.85
CA VAL A 272 15.34 0.47 16.89
C VAL A 272 16.39 -0.61 16.69
N ASP A 273 17.65 -0.21 16.60
CA ASP A 273 18.80 -1.09 16.80
C ASP A 273 19.07 -1.25 18.30
N ARG A 274 19.22 -2.49 18.77
CA ARG A 274 19.55 -2.72 20.18
C ARG A 274 20.94 -2.23 20.54
N TRP A 275 21.89 -2.23 19.59
CA TRP A 275 23.23 -1.68 19.81
C TRP A 275 23.21 -0.18 20.10
N ALA A 276 22.15 0.53 19.72
CA ALA A 276 21.94 1.93 20.05
C ALA A 276 21.82 2.17 21.57
N LEU A 277 21.48 1.14 22.35
CA LEU A 277 21.27 1.20 23.80
C LEU A 277 22.56 1.12 24.63
N GLU A 278 23.69 0.85 23.97
CA GLU A 278 25.03 0.95 24.57
C GLU A 278 25.41 2.41 24.85
N ASP A 279 24.82 3.36 24.12
CA ASP A 279 24.96 4.78 24.38
C ASP A 279 23.98 5.22 25.47
N ASP A 280 24.52 5.73 26.58
CA ASP A 280 23.73 6.13 27.74
C ASP A 280 22.78 7.31 27.45
N GLU A 281 23.21 8.29 26.67
CA GLU A 281 22.39 9.46 26.31
C GLU A 281 21.21 9.05 25.43
N ARG A 282 21.47 8.21 24.41
CA ARG A 282 20.43 7.68 23.54
C ARG A 282 19.45 6.81 24.31
N ARG A 283 19.95 6.02 25.26
CA ARG A 283 19.11 5.20 26.15
C ARG A 283 18.18 6.07 27.01
N GLU A 284 18.68 7.16 27.60
CA GLU A 284 17.87 8.10 28.37
C GLU A 284 16.79 8.78 27.51
N ARG A 285 17.13 9.21 26.29
CA ARG A 285 16.17 9.80 25.34
C ARG A 285 15.08 8.81 24.92
N LEU A 286 15.43 7.56 24.66
CA LEU A 286 14.47 6.50 24.34
C LEU A 286 13.56 6.18 25.53
N ALA A 287 14.08 6.18 26.75
CA ALA A 287 13.28 5.99 27.96
C ALA A 287 12.30 7.16 28.19
N ALA A 288 12.74 8.40 27.96
CA ALA A 288 11.86 9.57 28.00
C ALA A 288 10.74 9.46 26.95
N PHE A 289 11.08 9.02 25.74
CA PHE A 289 10.11 8.76 24.68
C PHE A 289 9.10 7.66 25.05
N ASP A 290 9.52 6.56 25.68
CA ASP A 290 8.61 5.49 26.15
C ASP A 290 7.65 6.01 27.22
N ALA A 291 8.15 6.82 28.16
CA ALA A 291 7.38 7.39 29.25
C ALA A 291 6.25 8.33 28.80
N GLU A 292 6.39 8.98 27.63
CA GLU A 292 5.31 9.77 27.02
C GLU A 292 4.11 8.92 26.57
N ASN A 293 4.28 7.59 26.46
CA ASN A 293 3.24 6.62 26.13
C ASN A 293 2.39 7.06 24.92
N ARG A 294 3.01 7.13 23.75
CA ARG A 294 2.37 7.53 22.49
C ARG A 294 1.79 6.33 21.73
N PRO A 295 0.55 5.87 21.94
CA PRO A 295 0.05 4.61 21.36
C PRO A 295 0.04 4.57 19.83
N TRP A 296 0.08 5.72 19.16
CA TRP A 296 0.15 5.85 17.69
C TRP A 296 1.55 5.67 17.10
N VAL A 297 2.55 5.36 17.95
CA VAL A 297 3.90 4.98 17.50
C VAL A 297 4.09 3.47 17.63
N GLY A 298 4.21 2.79 16.50
CA GLY A 298 4.58 1.37 16.44
C GLY A 298 6.09 1.20 16.53
N VAL A 299 6.56 0.23 17.32
CA VAL A 299 7.99 -0.08 17.47
C VAL A 299 8.31 -1.39 16.77
N VAL A 300 9.39 -1.39 15.99
CA VAL A 300 9.95 -2.59 15.36
C VAL A 300 11.42 -2.70 15.72
N VAL A 301 11.82 -3.86 16.21
CA VAL A 301 13.21 -4.14 16.62
C VAL A 301 13.74 -5.25 15.72
N PRO A 302 14.49 -4.92 14.66
CA PRO A 302 15.21 -5.91 13.87
C PRO A 302 16.20 -6.68 14.74
N TRP A 303 16.33 -7.99 14.49
CA TRP A 303 17.23 -8.84 15.24
C TRP A 303 17.71 -10.03 14.41
N ASN A 304 18.73 -9.80 13.58
CA ASN A 304 19.32 -10.84 12.76
C ASN A 304 20.06 -11.86 13.65
N ARG A 305 19.54 -13.10 13.70
CA ARG A 305 20.14 -14.16 14.53
C ARG A 305 21.43 -14.71 13.94
N ASP A 306 21.72 -14.44 12.67
CA ASP A 306 22.93 -14.88 11.99
C ASP A 306 24.11 -13.94 12.21
N ASP A 307 23.88 -12.74 12.75
CA ASP A 307 24.94 -11.88 13.27
C ASP A 307 25.49 -12.45 14.59
N HIS A 308 26.73 -12.95 14.54
CA HIS A 308 27.43 -13.52 15.68
C HIS A 308 27.62 -12.54 16.84
N GLN A 309 27.84 -11.25 16.57
CA GLN A 309 28.02 -10.24 17.62
C GLN A 309 26.71 -10.01 18.35
N SER A 310 25.62 -9.82 17.60
CA SER A 310 24.27 -9.68 18.17
C SER A 310 23.86 -10.92 18.96
N ARG A 311 24.14 -12.13 18.46
CA ARG A 311 23.87 -13.37 19.18
C ARG A 311 24.64 -13.48 20.49
N GLY A 312 25.91 -13.05 20.51
CA GLY A 312 26.76 -13.06 21.71
C GLY A 312 26.29 -12.10 22.81
N ALA A 313 25.72 -10.95 22.43
CA ALA A 313 25.24 -9.92 23.34
C ALA A 313 23.71 -9.97 23.61
N GLU A 314 23.02 -11.02 23.15
CA GLU A 314 21.55 -11.06 23.09
C GLU A 314 20.88 -10.84 24.45
N SER A 315 21.31 -11.54 25.49
CA SER A 315 20.70 -11.43 26.82
C SER A 315 20.86 -10.03 27.42
N GLU A 316 22.02 -9.42 27.25
CA GLU A 316 22.31 -8.07 27.76
C GLU A 316 21.49 -7.02 27.01
N LEU A 317 21.48 -7.09 25.68
CA LEU A 317 20.77 -6.14 24.83
C LEU A 317 19.24 -6.26 24.96
N ILE A 318 18.70 -7.47 25.18
CA ILE A 318 17.29 -7.65 25.54
C ILE A 318 16.97 -6.99 26.88
N ALA A 319 17.80 -7.22 27.91
CA ALA A 319 17.58 -6.62 29.23
C ALA A 319 17.63 -5.08 29.17
N LYS A 320 18.59 -4.50 28.44
CA LYS A 320 18.67 -3.05 28.21
C LYS A 320 17.42 -2.54 27.48
N LEU A 321 16.95 -3.24 26.46
CA LEU A 321 15.74 -2.88 25.71
C LEU A 321 14.48 -2.92 26.60
N GLU A 322 14.32 -3.97 27.40
CA GLU A 322 13.20 -4.13 28.34
C GLU A 322 13.17 -3.07 29.44
N GLN A 323 14.34 -2.65 29.91
CA GLN A 323 14.46 -1.55 30.87
C GLN A 323 14.18 -0.18 30.23
N THR A 324 14.54 0.00 28.96
CA THR A 324 14.43 1.29 28.26
C THR A 324 13.04 1.54 27.69
N LEU A 325 12.39 0.52 27.12
CA LEU A 325 11.11 0.63 26.41
C LEU A 325 10.00 -0.28 27.00
N PRO A 326 9.79 -0.33 28.33
CA PRO A 326 8.86 -1.28 28.95
C PRO A 326 7.41 -1.09 28.49
N THR A 327 6.99 0.15 28.24
CA THR A 327 5.64 0.45 27.77
C THR A 327 5.46 -0.05 26.34
N LYS A 328 6.40 0.27 25.45
CA LYS A 328 6.33 -0.15 24.04
C LYS A 328 6.43 -1.65 23.83
N LEU A 329 7.17 -2.37 24.66
CA LEU A 329 7.29 -3.83 24.57
C LEU A 329 6.02 -4.58 25.03
N SER A 330 5.25 -3.98 25.94
CA SER A 330 4.00 -4.56 26.46
C SER A 330 2.75 -4.07 25.73
N GLN A 331 2.81 -2.91 25.09
CA GLN A 331 1.68 -2.24 24.44
C GLN A 331 1.27 -2.90 23.10
N GLY A 332 -0.03 -2.82 22.82
CA GLY A 332 -0.57 -3.06 21.47
C GLY A 332 -1.02 -4.50 21.19
N ARG A 333 -1.19 -4.80 19.90
CA ARG A 333 -1.63 -6.13 19.42
C ARG A 333 -0.49 -7.15 19.45
N ALA A 334 -0.81 -8.43 19.26
CA ALA A 334 0.19 -9.50 19.21
C ALA A 334 1.31 -9.23 18.20
N ALA A 335 0.98 -8.71 17.01
CA ALA A 335 1.97 -8.34 16.00
C ALA A 335 2.90 -7.20 16.45
N CYS A 336 2.39 -6.19 17.14
CA CYS A 336 3.23 -5.11 17.69
C CYS A 336 4.23 -5.65 18.71
N ARG A 337 3.78 -6.51 19.62
CA ARG A 337 4.66 -7.15 20.61
C ARG A 337 5.69 -8.06 19.95
N ALA A 338 5.30 -8.82 18.94
CA ALA A 338 6.23 -9.66 18.19
C ALA A 338 7.29 -8.82 17.45
N ALA A 339 6.89 -7.71 16.84
CA ALA A 339 7.81 -6.79 16.16
C ALA A 339 8.81 -6.13 17.13
N ALA A 340 8.36 -5.79 18.34
CA ALA A 340 9.23 -5.20 19.37
C ALA A 340 10.17 -6.22 20.04
N ARG A 341 9.79 -7.51 20.07
CA ARG A 341 10.62 -8.59 20.65
C ARG A 341 11.76 -9.05 19.76
N GLY A 342 11.75 -8.73 18.47
CA GLY A 342 12.79 -9.14 17.53
C GLY A 342 12.23 -9.66 16.22
N VAL A 343 12.60 -9.02 15.12
CA VAL A 343 12.27 -9.45 13.75
C VAL A 343 13.49 -10.11 13.12
N PRO A 344 13.46 -11.42 12.82
CA PRO A 344 14.67 -12.18 12.52
C PRO A 344 15.22 -11.99 11.10
N SER A 345 14.39 -11.58 10.15
CA SER A 345 14.78 -11.50 8.74
C SER A 345 14.01 -10.42 8.00
N MET A 346 14.49 -10.06 6.81
CA MET A 346 13.80 -9.14 5.90
C MET A 346 12.39 -9.63 5.52
N GLU A 347 12.22 -10.94 5.32
CA GLU A 347 10.93 -11.55 5.02
C GLU A 347 9.95 -11.42 6.19
N ALA A 348 10.41 -11.73 7.41
CA ALA A 348 9.60 -11.55 8.62
C ALA A 348 9.22 -10.07 8.83
N PHE A 349 10.12 -9.15 8.47
CA PHE A 349 9.88 -7.72 8.54
C PHE A 349 8.71 -7.27 7.66
N GLY A 350 8.68 -7.63 6.37
CA GLY A 350 7.53 -7.22 5.55
C GLY A 350 6.25 -8.02 5.79
N GLN A 351 6.29 -9.19 6.46
CA GLN A 351 5.09 -9.87 6.95
C GLN A 351 4.45 -9.14 8.15
N ILE A 352 5.27 -8.64 9.07
CA ILE A 352 4.78 -8.03 10.32
C ILE A 352 4.47 -6.53 10.17
N LEU A 353 5.23 -5.84 9.32
CA LEU A 353 5.15 -4.38 9.16
C LEU A 353 3.73 -3.87 8.83
N PRO A 354 2.95 -4.47 7.92
CA PRO A 354 1.59 -4.02 7.66
C PRO A 354 0.70 -3.98 8.89
N GLN A 355 0.79 -5.00 9.74
CA GLN A 355 -0.01 -5.10 10.96
C GLN A 355 0.40 -4.04 11.99
N VAL A 356 1.70 -3.73 12.08
CA VAL A 356 2.22 -2.66 12.94
C VAL A 356 1.76 -1.29 12.45
N VAL A 357 1.85 -1.02 11.15
CA VAL A 357 1.43 0.24 10.53
C VAL A 357 -0.06 0.47 10.70
N GLU A 358 -0.88 -0.56 10.48
CA GLU A 358 -2.33 -0.47 10.68
C GLU A 358 -2.69 -0.21 12.14
N ALA A 359 -2.03 -0.89 13.08
CA ALA A 359 -2.23 -0.66 14.51
C ALA A 359 -1.86 0.78 14.92
N ALA A 360 -0.72 1.29 14.44
CA ALA A 360 -0.29 2.67 14.67
C ALA A 360 -1.28 3.68 14.09
N ALA A 361 -1.78 3.44 12.86
CA ALA A 361 -2.76 4.31 12.22
C ALA A 361 -4.12 4.32 12.93
N GLN A 362 -4.59 3.16 13.41
CA GLN A 362 -5.83 3.08 14.21
C GLN A 362 -5.69 3.82 15.54
N GLN A 363 -4.53 3.73 16.19
CA GLN A 363 -4.25 4.50 17.40
C GLN A 363 -4.16 6.00 17.07
N TYR A 364 -3.50 6.38 15.99
CA TYR A 364 -3.47 7.77 15.54
C TYR A 364 -4.88 8.34 15.38
N LEU A 365 -5.77 7.65 14.66
CA LEU A 365 -7.16 8.11 14.46
C LEU A 365 -7.95 8.26 15.77
N ARG A 366 -7.65 7.47 16.81
CA ARG A 366 -8.28 7.58 18.13
C ARG A 366 -7.80 8.78 18.94
N HIS A 367 -6.59 9.25 18.68
CA HIS A 367 -5.91 10.28 19.48
C HIS A 367 -5.70 11.61 18.74
N ALA A 368 -5.90 11.65 17.42
CA ALA A 368 -5.84 12.87 16.63
C ALA A 368 -7.02 13.79 16.97
N GLN A 369 -6.77 15.10 16.96
CA GLN A 369 -7.86 16.08 17.09
C GLN A 369 -8.77 16.01 15.86
N VAL A 370 -10.05 15.73 16.11
CA VAL A 370 -11.08 15.75 15.08
C VAL A 370 -11.46 17.21 14.81
N TYR A 371 -11.09 17.74 13.65
CA TYR A 371 -11.71 18.95 13.12
C TYR A 371 -12.97 18.54 12.36
N PRO A 372 -14.19 18.70 12.92
CA PRO A 372 -15.38 18.63 12.10
C PRO A 372 -15.30 19.72 11.02
N PRO A 373 -15.77 19.46 9.79
CA PRO A 373 -15.71 20.44 8.72
C PRO A 373 -16.37 21.75 9.18
N ALA A 374 -15.66 22.87 8.98
CA ALA A 374 -16.18 24.19 9.25
C ALA A 374 -17.42 24.42 8.37
N GLY A 375 -18.61 24.51 8.98
CA GLY A 375 -19.86 24.82 8.27
C GLY A 375 -21.05 23.89 8.53
N GLY A 376 -20.95 22.90 9.42
CA GLY A 376 -22.13 22.15 9.85
C GLY A 376 -22.87 22.87 10.98
N SER A 377 -24.01 23.51 10.69
CA SER A 377 -25.00 23.85 11.71
C SER A 377 -25.30 22.60 12.56
N HIS A 378 -25.61 22.82 13.84
CA HIS A 378 -26.03 21.77 14.78
C HIS A 378 -26.93 20.74 14.08
N THR A 379 -26.38 19.60 13.69
CA THR A 379 -27.17 18.47 13.26
C THR A 379 -27.70 17.84 14.53
N GLU A 380 -28.98 18.07 14.82
CA GLU A 380 -29.68 17.35 15.86
C GLU A 380 -29.36 15.86 15.71
N ARG A 381 -28.93 15.22 16.80
CA ARG A 381 -28.68 13.78 16.86
C ARG A 381 -29.89 13.06 16.23
N PRO A 382 -29.70 12.13 15.28
CA PRO A 382 -30.82 11.38 14.72
C PRO A 382 -31.52 10.62 15.86
N ARG A 383 -32.72 11.06 16.22
CA ARG A 383 -33.58 10.33 17.15
C ARG A 383 -34.42 9.36 16.33
N LEU A 384 -34.28 8.08 16.61
CA LEU A 384 -35.19 7.04 16.14
C LEU A 384 -36.60 7.39 16.60
N ARG A 385 -37.46 7.88 15.69
CA ARG A 385 -38.90 7.90 15.91
C ARG A 385 -39.41 6.47 15.73
N GLY A 386 -40.09 5.98 16.77
CA GLY A 386 -40.70 4.64 16.78
C GLY A 386 -41.74 4.45 15.68
N PRO A 387 -42.21 3.20 15.48
CA PRO A 387 -43.05 2.83 14.35
C PRO A 387 -44.39 3.57 14.41
N MET A 388 -44.68 4.34 13.37
CA MET A 388 -46.01 4.95 13.19
C MET A 388 -47.02 3.84 12.90
N ALA A 389 -48.02 3.72 13.77
CA ALA A 389 -49.19 2.89 13.53
C ALA A 389 -49.92 3.39 12.27
N ALA A 390 -50.33 2.42 11.43
CA ALA A 390 -51.14 2.66 10.26
C ALA A 390 -52.56 3.07 10.65
N GLU A 391 -53.08 4.16 10.09
CA GLU A 391 -54.53 4.42 9.98
C GLU A 391 -54.82 5.45 8.85
N TYR A 392 -55.36 4.91 7.75
CA TYR A 392 -56.27 5.39 6.69
C TYR A 392 -56.25 6.83 6.08
N ALA A 393 -56.40 6.80 4.74
CA ALA A 393 -57.11 7.75 3.85
C ALA A 393 -56.43 9.11 3.57
N THR A 394 -56.41 9.72 2.37
CA THR A 394 -57.09 9.51 1.08
C THR A 394 -56.30 10.34 0.06
N THR A 395 -55.99 9.82 -1.13
CA THR A 395 -55.32 10.59 -2.18
C THR A 395 -56.32 11.52 -2.85
N HIS A 396 -56.10 12.83 -2.79
CA HIS A 396 -56.74 13.81 -3.69
C HIS A 396 -55.64 14.53 -4.48
N TYR A 397 -55.71 14.35 -5.79
CA TYR A 397 -54.89 15.02 -6.79
C TYR A 397 -55.62 16.29 -7.24
N ILE A 398 -54.95 17.44 -7.21
CA ILE A 398 -55.38 18.67 -7.89
C ILE A 398 -54.15 19.32 -8.54
N PRO A 399 -54.15 19.55 -9.88
CA PRO A 399 -53.07 20.23 -10.59
C PRO A 399 -53.28 21.75 -10.59
N ASP A 400 -52.20 22.52 -10.43
CA ASP A 400 -52.24 23.98 -10.44
C ASP A 400 -52.29 24.55 -11.87
N MET A 401 -53.21 25.50 -12.05
CA MET A 401 -53.56 26.15 -13.30
C MET A 401 -52.69 27.38 -13.57
N LEU A 402 -52.46 27.62 -14.87
CA LEU A 402 -51.91 28.83 -15.45
C LEU A 402 -52.74 30.07 -15.09
N ASP A 403 -52.07 31.13 -14.61
CA ASP A 403 -52.61 32.48 -14.56
C ASP A 403 -52.22 33.26 -15.82
N HIS A 404 -53.23 33.79 -16.51
CA HIS A 404 -53.15 34.75 -17.61
C HIS A 404 -53.45 36.16 -17.05
N ALA A 405 -52.58 37.14 -17.30
CA ALA A 405 -52.79 38.35 -18.13
C ALA A 405 -52.75 39.65 -17.28
N PRO A 406 -52.68 40.89 -17.82
CA PRO A 406 -52.63 41.32 -19.23
C PRO A 406 -51.64 42.47 -19.61
N ASP A 407 -51.36 42.53 -20.93
CA ASP A 407 -51.34 43.64 -21.91
C ASP A 407 -50.59 44.99 -21.78
N ALA A 408 -50.23 45.46 -23.00
CA ALA A 408 -49.78 46.77 -23.50
C ALA A 408 -48.28 47.08 -23.31
N GLU A 409 -47.46 47.47 -24.30
CA GLU A 409 -47.63 48.06 -25.64
C GLU A 409 -46.25 47.89 -26.34
N ASP A 410 -46.18 47.50 -27.61
CA ASP A 410 -45.38 48.27 -28.59
C ASP A 410 -45.77 47.86 -30.02
N THR A 411 -46.00 48.87 -30.85
CA THR A 411 -46.49 48.77 -32.23
C THR A 411 -45.36 48.77 -33.23
N ASP A 412 -45.57 48.01 -34.30
CA ASP A 412 -44.68 47.86 -35.44
C ASP A 412 -44.75 49.05 -36.43
N ASP A 413 -43.61 49.25 -37.10
CA ASP A 413 -43.35 49.83 -38.43
C ASP A 413 -43.96 51.18 -38.87
N SER A 414 -43.08 52.08 -39.36
CA SER A 414 -43.13 52.63 -40.73
C SER A 414 -42.11 53.75 -41.03
N GLN A 415 -41.39 53.57 -42.15
CA GLN A 415 -41.00 54.57 -43.17
C GLN A 415 -39.74 55.44 -43.04
N SER A 416 -38.92 55.28 -44.10
CA SER A 416 -37.97 56.21 -44.77
C SER A 416 -36.53 56.28 -44.28
#